data_AF-A0AAV4TPV4-F1
#
_entry.id   AF-A0AAV4TPV4-F1
#
_cell.length_a   1.000
_cell.length_b   1.000
_cell.length_c   1.000
_cell.angle_alpha   90.00
_cell.angle_beta   90.00
_cell.angle_gamma   90.00
#
_symmetry.space_group_name_H-M   'P 1'
#
loop_
_entity.id
_entity.type
_entity.pdbx_description
1 polymer ?
#
loop_
_entity_poly.entity_id
_entity_poly.type
_entity_poly.pdbx_seq_one_letter_code
_entity_poly.pdbx_strand_id
1 'polypeptide(L)' 'MVREVDLRSDTVTKPTSAMRKAMAEALVGDDVYKEDPTIN' A
#
# COMPACT_ATOMS: atom_id res chain seq x y z
N MET A 1 -9.16 -0.65 25.72
CA MET A 1 -8.93 -1.33 24.43
C MET A 1 -7.72 -2.23 24.59
N VAL A 2 -7.87 -3.53 24.41
CA VAL A 2 -6.71 -4.44 24.38
C VAL A 2 -6.07 -4.30 23.01
N ARG A 3 -4.76 -4.04 22.98
CA ARG A 3 -3.98 -4.04 21.75
C ARG A 3 -3.64 -5.50 21.45
N GLU A 4 -4.17 -6.03 20.35
CA GLU A 4 -3.91 -7.40 19.92
C GLU A 4 -2.42 -7.53 19.55
N VAL A 5 -1.72 -8.49 20.17
CA VAL A 5 -0.32 -8.79 19.89
C VAL A 5 -0.30 -10.08 19.07
N ASP A 6 -0.15 -9.93 17.76
CA ASP A 6 -0.10 -11.03 16.81
C ASP A 6 1.36 -11.33 16.42
N LEU A 7 1.86 -12.50 16.82
CA LEU A 7 3.26 -12.93 16.62
C LEU A 7 3.39 -14.06 15.59
N ARG A 8 2.34 -14.35 14.80
CA ARG A 8 2.34 -15.48 13.87
C ARG A 8 3.29 -15.28 12.70
N SER A 9 3.33 -14.07 12.13
CA SER A 9 4.16 -13.69 10.98
C SER A 9 4.16 -12.17 10.81
N ASP A 10 5.17 -11.63 10.15
CA ASP A 10 5.24 -10.24 9.68
C ASP A 10 4.22 -9.88 8.58
N THR A 11 3.70 -10.87 7.85
CA THR A 11 2.66 -10.67 6.82
C THR A 11 1.33 -10.13 7.36
N VAL A 12 1.12 -10.18 8.68
CA VAL A 12 -0.08 -9.61 9.35
C VAL A 12 -0.01 -8.08 9.49
N THR A 13 1.12 -7.48 9.12
CA THR A 13 1.28 -6.02 9.13
C THR A 13 0.22 -5.33 8.27
N LYS A 14 -0.27 -4.19 8.74
CA LYS A 14 -1.26 -3.37 8.04
C LYS A 14 -0.60 -2.08 7.55
N PRO A 15 -1.03 -1.51 6.40
CA PRO A 15 -0.50 -0.23 5.95
C PRO A 15 -0.65 0.86 7.01
N THR A 16 0.35 1.72 7.14
CA THR A 16 0.25 2.91 7.99
C THR A 16 -0.71 3.93 7.38
N SER A 17 -1.12 4.94 8.15
CA SER A 17 -1.94 6.04 7.61
C SER A 17 -1.22 6.80 6.48
N ALA A 18 0.10 6.98 6.59
CA ALA A 18 0.91 7.61 5.55
C ALA A 18 0.93 6.78 4.27
N MET A 19 1.10 5.45 4.39
CA MET A 19 1.02 4.54 3.22
C MET A 19 -0.36 4.61 2.57
N ARG A 20 -1.45 4.59 3.35
CA ARG A 20 -2.81 4.72 2.80
C ARG A 20 -3.03 6.03 2.07
N LYS A 21 -2.52 7.13 2.61
CA LYS A 21 -2.60 8.45 1.97
C LYS A 21 -1.84 8.45 0.64
N ALA A 22 -0.60 7.97 0.63
CA ALA A 22 0.19 7.87 -0.59
C ALA A 22 -0.49 7.02 -1.66
N MET A 23 -1.06 5.87 -1.29
CA MET A 23 -1.82 5.02 -2.22
C MET A 23 -3.07 5.72 -2.76
N ALA A 24 -3.77 6.49 -1.94
CA ALA A 24 -4.97 7.22 -2.38
C ALA A 24 -4.66 8.41 -3.29
N GLU A 25 -3.48 9.01 -3.13
CA GLU A 25 -3.04 10.17 -3.91
C GLU A 25 -2.19 9.79 -5.14
N ALA A 26 -1.82 8.51 -5.27
CA ALA A 26 -1.02 8.02 -6.38
C ALA A 26 -1.74 8.21 -7.72
N LEU A 27 -1.04 8.81 -8.68
CA LEU A 27 -1.47 8.79 -10.07
C LEU A 27 -1.29 7.36 -10.60
N VAL A 28 -2.34 6.83 -11.22
CA VAL A 28 -2.36 5.47 -11.79
C VAL A 28 -2.59 5.55 -13.30
N GLY A 29 -2.09 4.56 -14.02
CA GLY A 29 -2.40 4.34 -15.43
C GLY A 29 -2.39 2.85 -15.76
N ASP A 30 -2.62 2.51 -17.03
CA ASP A 30 -2.54 1.13 -17.47
C ASP A 30 -1.08 0.70 -17.65
N ASP A 31 -0.68 -0.36 -16.95
CA ASP A 31 0.69 -0.87 -16.98
C ASP A 31 1.06 -1.52 -18.33
N VAL A 32 0.11 -2.24 -18.95
CA VAL A 32 0.34 -2.95 -20.22
C VAL A 32 0.52 -1.94 -21.35
N TYR A 33 -0.23 -0.84 -21.32
CA TYR A 33 -0.12 0.23 -22.32
C TYR A 33 0.92 1.31 -21.95
N LYS A 34 1.65 1.14 -20.85
CA LYS A 34 2.67 2.08 -20.33
C LYS A 34 2.13 3.49 -20.03
N GLU A 35 0.88 3.57 -19.59
CA GLU A 35 0.26 4.83 -19.21
C GLU A 35 0.42 5.14 -17.72
N ASP A 36 0.85 4.16 -16.91
CA ASP A 36 1.25 4.43 -15.53
C ASP A 36 2.50 5.33 -15.50
N PRO A 37 2.46 6.46 -14.78
CA PRO A 37 3.54 7.45 -14.79
C PRO A 37 4.85 6.95 -14.18
N THR A 38 4.85 5.78 -13.54
CA THR A 38 6.04 5.17 -12.94
C THR A 38 6.73 4.17 -13.86
N ILE A 39 6.21 3.94 -15.06
CA ILE A 39 6.79 3.04 -16.06
C ILE A 39 7.82 3.78 -16.93
N ASN A 40 8.88 3.06 -17.31
CA ASN A 40 10.00 3.55 -18.12
C ASN A 40 9.73 3.58 -19.63
#